data_AF-A0A3A4Q4A3-F1
#
_entry.id   AF-A0A3A4Q4A3-F1
#
_cell.length_a   1.000
_cell.length_b   1.000
_cell.length_c   1.000
_cell.angle_alpha   90.00
_cell.angle_beta   90.00
_cell.angle_gamma   90.00
#
_symmetry.space_group_name_H-M   'P 1'
#
loop_
_entity.id
_entity.type
_entity.pdbx_description
1 polymer ?
#
loop_
_entity_poly.entity_id
_entity_poly.type
_entity_poly.pdbx_seq_one_letter_code
_entity_poly.pdbx_strand_id
1 'polypeptide(L)'
;MRKKSLFFSALAITVCLALGSAAFGASQVKKRFIVSQDRGRDILCDPYTVQKNDYLVRLFQQRGDIASRDLPMFLDIFKRLNPDILDVNLIYPDQNILIPLKILEPGALEGQETGIVAIPMIMISNISDELMASSSEHIVVQGDTVSSLLIPRFGRPGSHSYQQGIEIFKYLNPEVKDIDMIRAEQKIRLPEPEIQESPWYAELFDESGKITVSKDTRRAELAPLELPALRDIEELELLTPLETIGELESAEIATPAPEAPETTISAEPTSSGKTRTSPRNLFEKTARIFRAELIDSGEYFFPRKGQSDFRLDLSVSPVMEFRSGKRVLYAPDDRVSRIDADVIKMYWKNVTILHIPETAELRDLLNPICPVIGGGKCDSVTSFEDGGVRVTLRADYIYDNPNGRGKVYLAVLDHPDRALPAPFRVYLEGKGILVSEWIDSDTWFGATDRYGVRQLPASEAVFLPSGVPEVTVRMLADVFGFSYQEKVEIEFTYAGFQVKTRVNLLTTSEGLEVLVDFGDFRGDALNSLENRGYSVLQIQRHQSNQSILEAFLDHLAMAYEKDPTFWVADRARIHNPSIQVPGVKVVFNGQGFLFSDAPVPPRLLSFFAEAGLRMVVMSP
;
A
#
# COMPACT_ATOMS: atom_id res chain seq x y z
N MET A 1 35.24 19.23 56.67
CA MET A 1 34.77 18.08 57.47
C MET A 1 33.31 17.80 57.16
N ARG A 2 33.00 16.55 56.76
CA ARG A 2 31.71 15.81 56.85
C ARG A 2 30.50 16.40 56.09
N LYS A 3 29.60 15.66 55.44
CA LYS A 3 29.41 14.25 55.01
C LYS A 3 28.10 14.33 54.18
N LYS A 4 28.09 13.89 52.91
CA LYS A 4 27.37 12.70 52.38
C LYS A 4 25.97 12.41 52.92
N SER A 5 25.02 12.23 51.99
CA SER A 5 23.84 11.32 51.97
C SER A 5 22.66 12.02 51.28
N LEU A 6 21.85 11.48 50.37
CA LEU A 6 21.68 10.20 49.67
C LEU A 6 20.58 10.52 48.62
N PHE A 7 20.64 10.03 47.39
CA PHE A 7 19.50 9.36 46.73
C PHE A 7 19.99 8.67 45.46
N PHE A 8 19.78 7.36 45.44
CA PHE A 8 20.18 6.38 44.43
C PHE A 8 18.89 5.76 43.87
N SER A 9 18.93 5.31 42.62
CA SER A 9 17.93 4.51 41.87
C SER A 9 16.64 5.27 41.48
N ALA A 10 16.07 5.14 40.30
CA ALA A 10 16.21 4.24 39.14
C ALA A 10 15.74 5.07 37.91
N LEU A 11 15.98 4.79 36.63
CA LEU A 11 15.92 3.56 35.86
C LEU A 11 16.32 4.06 34.44
N ALA A 12 17.53 3.80 33.93
CA ALA A 12 17.77 2.72 32.98
C ALA A 12 16.57 2.49 32.03
N ILE A 13 16.54 3.15 30.87
CA ILE A 13 15.99 2.72 29.55
C ILE A 13 16.07 3.96 28.64
N THR A 14 17.26 4.26 28.13
CA THR A 14 17.43 5.07 26.91
C THR A 14 18.88 4.91 26.45
N VAL A 15 19.24 3.67 26.17
CA VAL A 15 20.50 3.30 25.50
C VAL A 15 20.10 2.65 24.18
N CYS A 16 20.75 3.09 23.11
CA CYS A 16 20.77 2.54 21.76
C CYS A 16 19.52 2.75 20.88
N LEU A 17 19.51 3.83 20.11
CA LEU A 17 18.84 3.92 18.80
C LEU A 17 19.37 5.14 18.03
N ALA A 18 20.60 5.05 17.52
CA ALA A 18 21.08 5.82 16.37
C ALA A 18 22.57 5.51 16.12
N LEU A 19 22.89 4.30 15.64
CA LEU A 19 24.17 4.02 14.99
C LEU A 19 23.99 2.91 13.93
N GLY A 20 24.44 3.20 12.72
CA GLY A 20 25.04 2.24 11.81
C GLY A 20 24.10 1.41 10.94
N SER A 21 23.76 1.95 9.77
CA SER A 21 23.49 1.15 8.58
C SER A 21 24.77 0.40 8.17
N ALA A 22 25.03 -0.72 8.83
CA ALA A 22 25.88 -1.77 8.25
C ALA A 22 25.06 -2.43 7.15
N ALA A 23 25.50 -2.28 5.90
CA ALA A 23 24.95 -3.01 4.78
C ALA A 23 25.02 -4.51 5.10
N PHE A 24 23.84 -5.12 5.27
CA PHE A 24 23.69 -6.55 5.42
C PHE A 24 24.14 -7.20 4.11
N GLY A 25 25.41 -7.64 4.07
CA GLY A 25 25.93 -8.45 2.99
C GLY A 25 25.25 -9.82 3.04
N ALA A 26 24.29 -10.04 2.14
CA ALA A 26 23.90 -11.38 1.76
C ALA A 26 25.18 -12.17 1.44
N SER A 27 25.33 -13.37 2.01
CA SER A 27 26.40 -14.30 1.66
C SER A 27 26.41 -14.46 0.13
N GLN A 28 27.36 -13.81 -0.54
CA GLN A 28 27.53 -13.94 -1.96
C GLN A 28 28.22 -15.27 -2.22
N VAL A 29 27.51 -16.21 -2.84
CA VAL A 29 28.12 -17.43 -3.35
C VAL A 29 29.12 -17.01 -4.43
N LYS A 30 30.41 -17.10 -4.11
CA LYS A 30 31.50 -16.82 -5.04
C LYS A 30 32.12 -18.14 -5.46
N LYS A 31 32.14 -18.43 -6.75
CA LYS A 31 32.92 -19.56 -7.28
C LYS A 31 34.37 -19.16 -7.34
N ARG A 32 35.22 -20.04 -6.82
CA ARG A 32 36.67 -19.84 -6.84
C ARG A 32 37.22 -20.45 -8.12
N PHE A 33 37.80 -19.59 -8.95
CA PHE A 33 38.55 -19.99 -10.12
C PHE A 33 40.04 -19.89 -9.81
N ILE A 34 40.82 -20.73 -10.48
CA ILE A 34 42.27 -20.75 -10.35
C ILE A 34 42.85 -19.94 -11.49
N VAL A 35 43.76 -19.02 -11.20
CA VAL A 35 44.57 -18.35 -12.22
C VAL A 35 45.87 -19.12 -12.34
N SER A 36 46.09 -19.71 -13.51
CA SER A 36 47.31 -20.44 -13.85
C SER A 36 48.08 -19.71 -14.94
N GLN A 37 49.39 -19.70 -14.86
CA GLN A 37 50.23 -19.03 -15.86
C GLN A 37 50.53 -20.00 -17.02
N ASP A 38 50.21 -19.60 -18.25
CA ASP A 38 50.65 -20.30 -19.48
C ASP A 38 51.44 -19.34 -20.37
N ARG A 39 52.74 -19.63 -20.55
CA ARG A 39 53.66 -18.85 -21.41
C ARG A 39 53.65 -17.34 -21.14
N GLY A 40 53.62 -16.96 -19.85
CA GLY A 40 53.63 -15.56 -19.43
C GLY A 40 52.28 -14.85 -19.51
N ARG A 41 51.19 -15.58 -19.75
CA ARG A 41 49.82 -15.07 -19.71
C ARG A 41 49.03 -15.74 -18.59
N ASP A 42 48.16 -14.98 -17.95
CA ASP A 42 47.27 -15.49 -16.91
C ASP A 42 46.06 -16.16 -17.56
N ILE A 43 45.80 -17.40 -17.17
CA ILE A 43 44.68 -18.20 -17.65
C ILE A 43 43.72 -18.45 -16.49
N LEU A 44 42.49 -17.98 -16.63
CA LEU A 44 41.42 -18.32 -15.71
C LEU A 44 40.98 -19.76 -15.95
N CYS A 45 41.02 -20.59 -14.91
CA CYS A 45 40.74 -22.02 -14.95
C CYS A 45 39.64 -22.40 -13.97
N ASP A 46 38.74 -23.29 -14.40
CA ASP A 46 37.75 -23.95 -13.54
C ASP A 46 38.28 -25.32 -13.12
N PRO A 47 38.57 -25.55 -11.82
CA PRO A 47 38.91 -26.88 -11.33
C PRO A 47 37.69 -27.80 -11.43
N TYR A 48 37.88 -29.00 -11.97
CA TYR A 48 36.78 -29.92 -12.23
C TYR A 48 37.16 -31.38 -11.99
N THR A 49 36.21 -32.14 -11.44
CA THR A 49 36.32 -33.60 -11.30
C THR A 49 35.43 -34.26 -12.34
N VAL A 50 36.07 -34.99 -13.25
CA VAL A 50 35.46 -35.64 -14.42
C VAL A 50 34.36 -36.62 -13.98
N GLN A 51 33.19 -36.54 -14.61
CA GLN A 51 32.05 -37.40 -14.38
C GLN A 51 31.96 -38.50 -15.46
N LYS A 52 31.11 -39.51 -15.18
CA LYS A 52 30.84 -40.58 -16.14
C LYS A 52 30.16 -40.00 -17.39
N ASN A 53 30.67 -40.38 -18.56
CA ASN A 53 30.25 -39.90 -19.90
C ASN A 53 30.70 -38.47 -20.27
N ASP A 54 31.61 -37.88 -19.51
CA ASP A 54 32.23 -36.63 -19.92
C ASP A 54 33.18 -36.84 -21.10
N TYR A 55 33.26 -35.81 -21.93
CA TYR A 55 34.28 -35.67 -22.95
C TYR A 55 34.65 -34.21 -23.07
N LEU A 56 35.92 -33.95 -23.38
CA LEU A 56 36.54 -32.65 -23.21
C LEU A 56 35.82 -31.52 -23.99
N VAL A 57 35.37 -31.81 -25.21
CA VAL A 57 34.66 -30.83 -26.05
C VAL A 57 33.35 -30.35 -25.39
N ARG A 58 32.59 -31.26 -24.74
CA ARG A 58 31.37 -30.89 -24.01
C ARG A 58 31.68 -30.00 -22.82
N LEU A 59 32.75 -30.32 -22.08
CA LEU A 59 33.16 -29.52 -20.92
C LEU A 59 33.55 -28.10 -21.31
N PHE A 60 34.27 -27.92 -22.43
CA PHE A 60 34.58 -26.60 -22.98
C PHE A 60 33.34 -25.83 -23.43
N GLN A 61 32.40 -26.50 -24.10
CA GLN A 61 31.13 -25.90 -24.53
C GLN A 61 30.25 -25.47 -23.36
N GLN A 62 30.21 -26.26 -22.29
CA GLN A 62 29.37 -25.99 -21.12
C GLN A 62 29.96 -24.93 -20.19
N ARG A 63 31.30 -24.79 -20.12
CA ARG A 63 31.97 -23.99 -19.09
C ARG A 63 32.73 -22.76 -19.62
N GLY A 64 33.08 -22.73 -20.92
CA GLY A 64 33.91 -21.69 -21.49
C GLY A 64 33.43 -21.25 -22.88
N ASP A 65 32.44 -20.37 -22.95
CA ASP A 65 31.93 -19.84 -24.23
C ASP A 65 33.04 -19.14 -25.05
N ILE A 66 33.99 -18.49 -24.38
CA ILE A 66 35.17 -17.87 -25.01
C ILE A 66 36.18 -18.93 -25.46
N ALA A 67 36.41 -19.95 -24.63
CA ALA A 67 37.28 -21.08 -24.98
C ALA A 67 36.73 -21.89 -26.17
N SER A 68 35.41 -21.94 -26.31
CA SER A 68 34.73 -22.61 -27.42
C SER A 68 34.93 -21.91 -28.78
N ARG A 69 35.15 -20.59 -28.78
CA ARG A 69 35.41 -19.81 -30.02
C ARG A 69 36.79 -20.07 -30.62
N ASP A 70 37.78 -20.45 -29.80
CA ASP A 70 39.12 -20.85 -30.22
C ASP A 70 39.53 -22.17 -29.53
N LEU A 71 38.70 -23.19 -29.77
CA LEU A 71 38.86 -24.51 -29.18
C LEU A 71 40.27 -25.10 -29.41
N PRO A 72 40.90 -25.00 -30.60
CA PRO A 72 42.25 -25.50 -30.81
C PRO A 72 43.29 -24.88 -29.86
N MET A 73 43.28 -23.55 -29.69
CA MET A 73 44.20 -22.87 -28.78
C MET A 73 43.97 -23.32 -27.33
N PHE A 74 42.71 -23.41 -26.90
CA PHE A 74 42.38 -23.79 -25.53
C PHE A 74 42.64 -25.27 -25.22
N LEU A 75 42.55 -26.16 -26.21
CA LEU A 75 43.00 -27.55 -26.08
C LEU A 75 44.50 -27.66 -25.86
N ASP A 76 45.28 -26.80 -26.54
CA ASP A 76 46.73 -26.74 -26.35
C ASP A 76 47.12 -26.20 -24.97
N ILE A 77 46.39 -25.19 -24.47
CA ILE A 77 46.55 -24.69 -23.09
C ILE A 77 46.17 -25.80 -22.10
N PHE A 78 45.05 -26.50 -22.32
CA PHE A 78 44.58 -27.58 -21.47
C PHE A 78 45.62 -28.70 -21.31
N LYS A 79 46.25 -29.14 -22.40
CA LYS A 79 47.33 -30.16 -22.36
C LYS A 79 48.51 -29.73 -21.50
N ARG A 80 48.86 -28.43 -21.52
CA ARG A 80 49.98 -27.91 -20.73
C ARG A 80 49.63 -27.75 -19.25
N LEU A 81 48.39 -27.37 -18.96
CA LEU A 81 47.90 -27.23 -17.58
C LEU A 81 47.59 -28.59 -16.92
N ASN A 82 47.34 -29.63 -17.72
CA ASN A 82 47.02 -30.98 -17.26
C ASN A 82 48.01 -32.01 -17.85
N PRO A 83 49.30 -31.96 -17.46
CA PRO A 83 50.33 -32.82 -18.05
C PRO A 83 50.09 -34.31 -17.83
N ASP A 84 49.30 -34.68 -16.81
CA ASP A 84 48.93 -36.07 -16.51
C ASP A 84 47.92 -36.65 -17.51
N ILE A 85 47.31 -35.81 -18.36
CA ILE A 85 46.39 -36.24 -19.42
C ILE A 85 47.18 -36.45 -20.71
N LEU A 86 47.58 -37.70 -20.94
CA LEU A 86 48.35 -38.09 -22.12
C LEU A 86 47.53 -38.05 -23.43
N ASP A 87 46.23 -38.37 -23.36
CA ASP A 87 45.29 -38.29 -24.47
C ASP A 87 44.07 -37.45 -24.07
N VAL A 88 43.87 -36.34 -24.77
CA VAL A 88 42.77 -35.39 -24.53
C VAL A 88 41.39 -35.97 -24.85
N ASN A 89 41.32 -37.06 -25.62
CA ASN A 89 40.07 -37.75 -25.90
C ASN A 89 39.72 -38.80 -24.83
N LEU A 90 40.62 -39.04 -23.87
CA LEU A 90 40.49 -40.08 -22.87
C LEU A 90 40.66 -39.50 -21.47
N ILE A 91 39.54 -39.05 -20.90
CA ILE A 91 39.43 -38.64 -19.50
C ILE A 91 38.65 -39.69 -18.72
N TYR A 92 39.03 -39.93 -17.47
CA TYR A 92 38.42 -40.95 -16.62
C TYR A 92 37.54 -40.32 -15.55
N PRO A 93 36.41 -40.95 -15.17
CA PRO A 93 35.64 -40.51 -14.01
C PRO A 93 36.51 -40.37 -12.76
N ASP A 94 36.19 -39.37 -11.94
CA ASP A 94 36.88 -38.98 -10.70
C ASP A 94 38.27 -38.35 -10.90
N GLN A 95 38.70 -38.10 -12.15
CA GLN A 95 39.94 -37.41 -12.45
C GLN A 95 39.80 -35.89 -12.25
N ASN A 96 40.74 -35.25 -11.54
CA ASN A 96 40.77 -33.80 -11.37
C ASN A 96 41.51 -33.12 -12.52
N ILE A 97 40.89 -32.11 -13.13
CA ILE A 97 41.40 -31.38 -14.28
C ILE A 97 41.19 -29.87 -14.12
N LEU A 98 42.07 -29.07 -14.71
CA LEU A 98 41.93 -27.62 -14.83
C LEU A 98 41.41 -27.29 -16.23
N ILE A 99 40.18 -26.76 -16.31
CA ILE A 99 39.57 -26.38 -17.58
C ILE A 99 39.88 -24.89 -17.83
N PRO A 100 40.70 -24.54 -18.84
CA PRO A 100 41.01 -23.15 -19.14
C PRO A 100 39.80 -22.48 -19.78
N LEU A 101 39.34 -21.37 -19.20
CA LEU A 101 38.14 -20.65 -19.62
C LEU A 101 38.45 -19.42 -20.46
N LYS A 102 39.46 -18.65 -20.04
CA LYS A 102 39.79 -17.35 -20.64
C LYS A 102 41.24 -16.95 -20.36
N ILE A 103 41.86 -16.26 -21.31
CA ILE A 103 43.11 -15.52 -21.08
C ILE A 103 42.76 -14.17 -20.44
N LEU A 104 43.38 -13.86 -19.31
CA LEU A 104 43.16 -12.62 -18.58
C LEU A 104 44.18 -11.56 -19.00
N GLU A 105 43.71 -10.33 -19.18
CA GLU A 105 44.58 -9.15 -19.23
C GLU A 105 45.11 -8.86 -17.80
N PRO A 106 46.26 -8.20 -17.65
CA PRO A 106 46.77 -7.83 -16.33
C PRO A 106 45.76 -6.96 -15.55
N GLY A 107 45.40 -7.39 -14.33
CA GLY A 107 44.47 -6.68 -13.46
C GLY A 107 42.99 -6.75 -13.89
N ALA A 108 42.62 -7.67 -14.80
CA ALA A 108 41.26 -7.81 -15.28
C ALA A 108 40.27 -8.29 -14.21
N LEU A 109 40.74 -9.02 -13.19
CA LEU A 109 39.91 -9.54 -12.10
C LEU A 109 40.56 -9.28 -10.73
N GLU A 110 39.73 -8.93 -9.74
CA GLU A 110 40.17 -8.76 -8.36
C GLU A 110 40.66 -10.10 -7.80
N GLY A 111 41.86 -10.12 -7.19
CA GLY A 111 42.50 -11.34 -6.71
C GLY A 111 43.32 -12.11 -7.76
N GLN A 112 43.41 -11.62 -9.00
CA GLN A 112 44.20 -12.26 -10.07
C GLN A 112 45.66 -12.54 -9.66
N GLU A 113 46.32 -11.57 -9.01
CA GLU A 113 47.70 -11.73 -8.53
C GLU A 113 47.88 -12.80 -7.44
N THR A 114 46.78 -13.18 -6.77
CA THR A 114 46.81 -14.19 -5.71
C THR A 114 46.70 -15.62 -6.24
N GLY A 115 46.49 -15.79 -7.55
CA GLY A 115 46.30 -17.10 -8.18
C GLY A 115 44.89 -17.68 -7.98
N ILE A 116 44.02 -17.00 -7.23
CA ILE A 116 42.64 -17.42 -6.99
C ILE A 116 41.73 -16.22 -7.17
N VAL A 117 40.76 -16.34 -8.07
CA VAL A 117 39.76 -15.30 -8.31
C VAL A 117 38.41 -15.81 -7.83
N ALA A 118 37.77 -15.05 -6.95
CA ALA A 118 36.43 -15.34 -6.46
C ALA A 118 35.42 -14.54 -7.29
N ILE A 119 34.87 -15.16 -8.33
CA ILE A 119 33.86 -14.51 -9.18
C ILE A 119 32.50 -14.71 -8.50
N PRO A 120 31.75 -13.62 -8.20
CA PRO A 120 30.38 -13.74 -7.72
C PRO A 120 29.59 -14.54 -8.76
N MET A 121 29.00 -15.65 -8.36
CA MET A 121 28.12 -16.36 -9.27
C MET A 121 26.84 -15.56 -9.38
N ILE A 122 26.38 -15.29 -10.60
CA ILE A 122 24.97 -14.96 -10.80
C ILE A 122 24.22 -16.25 -10.54
N MET A 123 23.84 -16.45 -9.27
CA MET A 123 22.83 -17.44 -8.92
C MET A 123 21.53 -16.89 -9.50
N ILE A 124 21.20 -17.24 -10.75
CA ILE A 124 19.82 -17.13 -11.23
C ILE A 124 19.03 -17.96 -10.22
N SER A 125 18.36 -17.28 -9.32
CA SER A 125 17.95 -17.81 -8.02
C SER A 125 16.73 -18.68 -8.20
N ASN A 126 16.84 -19.82 -8.88
CA ASN A 126 15.73 -20.75 -8.92
C ASN A 126 16.11 -22.21 -8.80
N ILE A 127 17.31 -22.54 -8.30
CA ILE A 127 17.69 -23.92 -7.98
C ILE A 127 16.62 -24.62 -7.13
N SER A 128 16.00 -23.93 -6.16
CA SER A 128 14.87 -24.51 -5.39
C SER A 128 13.65 -24.81 -6.27
N ASP A 129 13.21 -23.87 -7.10
CA ASP A 129 12.05 -24.05 -7.97
C ASP A 129 12.34 -25.03 -9.12
N GLU A 130 13.57 -25.09 -9.60
CA GLU A 130 14.06 -26.04 -10.61
C GLU A 130 14.21 -27.44 -10.02
N LEU A 131 14.67 -27.59 -8.78
CA LEU A 131 14.64 -28.87 -8.04
C LEU A 131 13.20 -29.32 -7.84
N MET A 132 12.27 -28.40 -7.54
CA MET A 132 10.85 -28.71 -7.41
C MET A 132 10.20 -29.07 -8.75
N ALA A 133 10.55 -28.37 -9.84
CA ALA A 133 10.08 -28.66 -11.19
C ALA A 133 10.67 -29.95 -11.76
N SER A 134 11.91 -30.29 -11.38
CA SER A 134 12.62 -31.51 -11.75
C SER A 134 12.43 -32.62 -10.71
N SER A 135 11.25 -32.66 -10.09
CA SER A 135 10.86 -33.72 -9.14
C SER A 135 9.42 -34.15 -9.37
N SER A 136 9.13 -35.42 -9.10
CA SER A 136 7.78 -35.97 -9.14
C SER A 136 7.29 -36.33 -7.74
N GLU A 137 5.98 -36.22 -7.54
CA GLU A 137 5.35 -36.75 -6.33
C GLU A 137 5.22 -38.27 -6.44
N HIS A 138 5.61 -38.96 -5.38
CA HIS A 138 5.45 -40.40 -5.20
C HIS A 138 4.68 -40.68 -3.92
N ILE A 139 3.72 -41.59 -3.99
CA ILE A 139 2.99 -42.09 -2.83
C ILE A 139 3.66 -43.39 -2.42
N VAL A 140 4.24 -43.42 -1.22
CA VAL A 140 4.97 -44.58 -0.70
C VAL A 140 4.04 -45.77 -0.57
N VAL A 141 4.42 -46.91 -1.15
CA VAL A 141 3.69 -48.19 -1.01
C VAL A 141 4.45 -49.16 -0.10
N GLN A 142 3.76 -50.19 0.39
CA GLN A 142 4.37 -51.18 1.27
C GLN A 142 5.53 -51.91 0.55
N GLY A 143 6.74 -51.84 1.15
CA GLY A 143 7.96 -52.41 0.59
C GLY A 143 8.90 -51.38 -0.05
N ASP A 144 8.46 -50.13 -0.22
CA ASP A 144 9.33 -49.05 -0.68
C ASP A 144 10.41 -48.71 0.35
N THR A 145 11.61 -48.40 -0.15
CA THR A 145 12.69 -47.77 0.60
C THR A 145 13.21 -46.58 -0.20
N VAL A 146 13.77 -45.56 0.47
CA VAL A 146 14.38 -44.43 -0.25
C VAL A 146 15.47 -44.92 -1.22
N SER A 147 16.25 -45.91 -0.79
CA SER A 147 17.27 -46.55 -1.63
C SER A 147 16.68 -47.21 -2.88
N SER A 148 15.62 -48.02 -2.76
CA SER A 148 15.00 -48.67 -3.93
C SER A 148 14.39 -47.67 -4.91
N LEU A 149 13.98 -46.49 -4.43
CA LEU A 149 13.43 -45.41 -5.26
C LEU A 149 14.53 -44.57 -5.95
N LEU A 150 15.69 -44.38 -5.31
CA LEU A 150 16.79 -43.59 -5.89
C LEU A 150 17.72 -44.41 -6.79
N ILE A 151 17.88 -45.72 -6.57
CA ILE A 151 18.79 -46.57 -7.37
C ILE A 151 18.51 -46.48 -8.89
N PRO A 152 17.25 -46.55 -9.36
CA PRO A 152 16.95 -46.43 -10.79
C PRO A 152 17.30 -45.07 -11.40
N ARG A 153 17.47 -44.02 -10.57
CA ARG A 153 17.63 -42.63 -11.00
C ARG A 153 19.06 -42.12 -10.87
N PHE A 154 19.73 -42.47 -9.77
CA PHE A 154 21.05 -41.93 -9.41
C PHE A 154 22.14 -43.02 -9.32
N GLY A 155 21.81 -44.27 -9.62
CA GLY A 155 22.78 -45.36 -9.72
C GLY A 155 22.98 -46.14 -8.41
N ARG A 156 24.11 -46.83 -8.30
CA ARG A 156 24.35 -47.80 -7.23
C ARG A 156 24.57 -47.11 -5.89
N PRO A 157 24.12 -47.69 -4.76
CA PRO A 157 24.41 -47.16 -3.43
C PRO A 157 25.91 -46.97 -3.22
N GLY A 158 26.30 -45.80 -2.74
CA GLY A 158 27.69 -45.43 -2.46
C GLY A 158 28.43 -44.74 -3.61
N SER A 159 27.84 -44.58 -4.80
CA SER A 159 28.42 -43.70 -5.83
C SER A 159 28.22 -42.21 -5.47
N HIS A 160 29.07 -41.33 -6.02
CA HIS A 160 28.94 -39.89 -5.86
C HIS A 160 27.55 -39.39 -6.32
N SER A 161 27.09 -39.85 -7.49
CA SER A 161 25.75 -39.56 -8.02
C SER A 161 24.62 -39.98 -7.06
N TYR A 162 24.76 -41.13 -6.39
CA TYR A 162 23.78 -41.62 -5.43
C TYR A 162 23.77 -40.77 -4.15
N GLN A 163 24.93 -40.34 -3.66
CA GLN A 163 25.05 -39.44 -2.52
C GLN A 163 24.42 -38.08 -2.81
N GLN A 164 24.66 -37.53 -4.01
CA GLN A 164 24.01 -36.30 -4.48
C GLN A 164 22.49 -36.45 -4.55
N GLY A 165 21.99 -37.58 -5.08
CA GLY A 165 20.56 -37.88 -5.10
C GLY A 165 19.93 -37.97 -3.70
N ILE A 166 20.67 -38.48 -2.71
CA ILE A 166 20.25 -38.53 -1.31
C ILE A 166 20.14 -37.11 -0.72
N GLU A 167 21.10 -36.24 -0.99
CA GLU A 167 21.05 -34.87 -0.49
C GLU A 167 19.92 -34.06 -1.12
N ILE A 168 19.67 -34.23 -2.43
CA ILE A 168 18.50 -33.63 -3.10
C ILE A 168 17.20 -34.17 -2.51
N PHE A 169 17.12 -35.49 -2.28
CA PHE A 169 15.95 -36.11 -1.65
C PHE A 169 15.66 -35.51 -0.26
N LYS A 170 16.68 -35.36 0.59
CA LYS A 170 16.53 -34.72 1.92
C LYS A 170 16.09 -33.26 1.79
N TYR A 171 16.62 -32.53 0.80
CA TYR A 171 16.24 -31.14 0.56
C TYR A 171 14.77 -30.99 0.14
N LEU A 172 14.30 -31.87 -0.75
CA LEU A 172 12.92 -31.89 -1.22
C LEU A 172 11.93 -32.36 -0.13
N ASN A 173 12.37 -33.22 0.80
CA ASN A 173 11.52 -33.87 1.82
C ASN A 173 12.02 -33.58 3.25
N PRO A 174 12.03 -32.33 3.72
CA PRO A 174 12.53 -31.98 5.05
C PRO A 174 11.73 -32.60 6.21
N GLU A 175 10.49 -33.01 5.95
CA GLU A 175 9.65 -33.75 6.88
C GLU A 175 10.13 -35.18 7.15
N VAL A 176 10.95 -35.75 6.24
CA VAL A 176 11.59 -37.05 6.42
C VAL A 176 12.85 -36.86 7.27
N LYS A 177 12.67 -36.89 8.60
CA LYS A 177 13.76 -36.72 9.57
C LYS A 177 14.75 -37.87 9.59
N ASP A 178 14.27 -39.07 9.30
CA ASP A 178 15.05 -40.29 9.20
C ASP A 178 14.79 -40.91 7.82
N ILE A 179 15.84 -40.96 6.99
CA ILE A 179 15.76 -41.42 5.61
C ILE A 179 15.46 -42.92 5.51
N ASP A 180 15.74 -43.67 6.58
CA ASP A 180 15.45 -45.10 6.66
C ASP A 180 14.01 -45.37 7.14
N MET A 181 13.23 -44.33 7.42
CA MET A 181 11.85 -44.43 7.90
C MET A 181 10.88 -43.58 7.08
N ILE A 182 10.28 -44.22 6.07
CA ILE A 182 9.13 -43.70 5.30
C ILE A 182 7.89 -44.57 5.57
N ARG A 183 6.69 -43.99 5.52
CA ARG A 183 5.42 -44.70 5.83
C ARG A 183 4.60 -44.94 4.58
N ALA A 184 3.91 -46.07 4.51
CA ALA A 184 2.92 -46.29 3.47
C ALA A 184 1.90 -45.14 3.44
N GLU A 185 1.49 -44.74 2.24
CA GLU A 185 0.62 -43.59 1.92
C GLU A 185 1.24 -42.20 2.17
N GLN A 186 2.49 -42.13 2.65
CA GLN A 186 3.21 -40.87 2.74
C GLN A 186 3.49 -40.32 1.33
N LYS A 187 3.20 -39.05 1.11
CA LYS A 187 3.63 -38.33 -0.08
C LYS A 187 5.06 -37.86 0.09
N ILE A 188 5.91 -38.20 -0.86
CA ILE A 188 7.31 -37.76 -0.94
C ILE A 188 7.60 -37.25 -2.35
N ARG A 189 8.55 -36.34 -2.50
CA ARG A 189 9.08 -35.90 -3.80
C ARG A 189 10.36 -36.64 -4.15
N LEU A 190 10.40 -37.23 -5.34
CA LEU A 190 11.58 -37.89 -5.87
C LEU A 190 12.23 -36.98 -6.92
N PRO A 191 13.54 -36.70 -6.82
CA PRO A 191 14.25 -35.97 -7.86
C PRO A 191 14.31 -36.81 -9.14
N GLU A 192 14.09 -36.18 -10.29
CA GLU A 192 14.16 -36.85 -11.58
C GLU A 192 15.60 -36.92 -12.11
N PRO A 193 15.99 -38.00 -12.83
CA PRO A 193 17.37 -38.22 -13.24
C PRO A 193 17.90 -37.17 -14.22
N GLU A 194 17.03 -36.54 -15.02
CA GLU A 194 17.39 -35.51 -16.01
C GLU A 194 18.04 -34.29 -15.37
N ILE A 195 17.83 -34.08 -14.06
CA ILE A 195 18.46 -32.99 -13.32
C ILE A 195 20.00 -33.05 -13.35
N GLN A 196 20.58 -34.25 -13.55
CA GLN A 196 22.03 -34.45 -13.67
C GLN A 196 22.62 -33.83 -14.94
N GLU A 197 21.78 -33.57 -15.94
CA GLU A 197 22.18 -32.94 -17.20
C GLU A 197 22.11 -31.42 -17.14
N SER A 198 21.53 -30.86 -16.08
CA SER A 198 21.39 -29.43 -15.87
C SER A 198 22.76 -28.76 -15.70
N PRO A 199 23.01 -27.63 -16.38
CA PRO A 199 24.29 -26.91 -16.30
C PRO A 199 24.71 -26.52 -14.87
N TRP A 200 23.74 -26.32 -13.98
CA TRP A 200 23.93 -25.92 -12.58
C TRP A 200 24.04 -27.10 -11.59
N TYR A 201 23.80 -28.35 -12.01
CA TYR A 201 23.71 -29.50 -11.09
C TYR A 201 24.98 -29.72 -10.26
N ALA A 202 26.15 -29.55 -10.89
CA ALA A 202 27.44 -29.70 -10.21
C ALA A 202 27.67 -28.61 -9.14
N GLU A 203 26.99 -27.48 -9.26
CA GLU A 203 27.17 -26.29 -8.42
C GLU A 203 26.22 -26.28 -7.21
N LEU A 204 25.29 -27.25 -7.16
CA LEU A 204 24.38 -27.45 -6.05
C LEU A 204 25.11 -27.86 -4.75
N PHE A 205 26.26 -28.50 -4.88
CA PHE A 205 26.98 -29.16 -3.79
C PHE A 205 28.28 -28.41 -3.43
N ASP A 206 28.64 -28.36 -2.14
CA ASP A 206 29.96 -27.93 -1.70
C ASP A 206 31.04 -29.00 -1.91
N GLU A 207 32.29 -28.68 -1.56
CA GLU A 207 33.43 -29.59 -1.58
C GLU A 207 33.22 -30.87 -0.74
N SER A 208 32.23 -30.88 0.19
CA SER A 208 31.86 -32.05 0.99
C SER A 208 30.70 -32.86 0.40
N GLY A 209 30.16 -32.44 -0.74
CA GLY A 209 29.02 -33.08 -1.40
C GLY A 209 27.65 -32.71 -0.80
N LYS A 210 27.58 -31.66 0.03
CA LYS A 210 26.34 -31.22 0.68
C LYS A 210 25.71 -30.04 -0.07
N ILE A 211 24.38 -29.97 -0.09
CA ILE A 211 23.67 -28.85 -0.72
C ILE A 211 23.95 -27.54 0.04
N THR A 212 24.44 -26.54 -0.67
CA THR A 212 24.81 -25.21 -0.13
C THR A 212 23.66 -24.23 -0.11
N VAL A 213 22.58 -24.54 -0.83
CA VAL A 213 21.39 -23.70 -0.94
C VAL A 213 20.57 -23.82 0.35
N SER A 214 20.52 -22.77 1.16
CA SER A 214 19.66 -22.75 2.35
C SER A 214 18.19 -22.69 1.95
N LYS A 215 17.36 -23.55 2.55
CA LYS A 215 15.90 -23.53 2.41
C LYS A 215 15.24 -22.39 3.20
N ASP A 216 15.98 -21.79 4.14
CA ASP A 216 15.50 -20.75 5.05
C ASP A 216 16.61 -19.71 5.29
N THR A 217 16.45 -18.49 4.79
CA THR A 217 17.11 -17.30 5.37
C THR A 217 16.35 -16.87 6.64
N ARG A 218 16.02 -17.81 7.52
CA ARG A 218 15.34 -17.54 8.78
C ARG A 218 16.25 -17.93 9.93
N ARG A 219 16.58 -16.93 10.75
CA ARG A 219 17.29 -16.96 12.05
C ARG A 219 18.84 -16.97 12.03
N ALA A 220 19.43 -15.81 12.27
CA ALA A 220 20.71 -15.70 12.98
C ALA A 220 20.62 -14.52 13.97
N GLU A 221 20.78 -14.85 15.26
CA GLU A 221 20.68 -14.00 16.44
C GLU A 221 22.09 -13.46 16.78
N LEU A 222 22.20 -12.17 17.13
CA LEU A 222 23.46 -11.42 17.26
C LEU A 222 24.20 -11.67 18.59
N ALA A 223 25.53 -11.77 18.53
CA ALA A 223 26.43 -11.52 19.66
C ALA A 223 27.53 -10.51 19.24
N PRO A 224 27.87 -9.48 20.03
CA PRO A 224 28.81 -8.43 19.60
C PRO A 224 30.26 -8.66 20.07
N LEU A 225 31.22 -8.22 19.24
CA LEU A 225 32.63 -8.03 19.58
C LEU A 225 33.03 -6.56 19.33
N GLU A 226 33.78 -6.00 20.28
CA GLU A 226 34.30 -4.62 20.33
C GLU A 226 35.51 -4.40 19.41
N LEU A 227 35.64 -3.17 18.86
CA LEU A 227 36.90 -2.64 18.29
C LEU A 227 37.04 -1.12 18.57
N PRO A 228 38.28 -0.57 18.55
CA PRO A 228 38.69 0.62 19.29
C PRO A 228 38.76 1.92 18.47
N ALA A 229 38.97 3.03 19.21
CA ALA A 229 38.92 4.43 18.77
C ALA A 229 40.23 4.99 18.18
N LEU A 230 40.12 6.05 17.37
CA LEU A 230 41.11 7.14 17.09
C LEU A 230 40.36 8.28 16.34
N ARG A 231 40.16 9.47 16.95
CA ARG A 231 40.96 10.74 16.95
C ARG A 231 40.71 11.70 15.75
N ASP A 232 39.98 12.77 16.09
CA ASP A 232 40.15 14.23 15.88
C ASP A 232 40.88 14.82 14.66
N ILE A 233 40.22 15.83 14.05
CA ILE A 233 40.65 17.21 13.70
C ILE A 233 39.38 17.90 13.11
N GLU A 234 38.68 18.79 13.83
CA GLU A 234 38.75 20.29 13.80
C GLU A 234 38.74 20.91 12.39
N GLU A 235 38.12 22.04 12.04
CA GLU A 235 37.10 22.99 12.54
C GLU A 235 37.11 24.10 11.46
N LEU A 236 35.96 24.68 11.07
CA LEU A 236 35.85 26.13 10.76
C LEU A 236 34.43 26.54 10.38
N GLU A 237 34.08 27.68 10.95
CA GLU A 237 32.78 28.27 11.22
C GLU A 237 32.33 29.33 10.18
N LEU A 238 31.00 29.54 10.17
CA LEU A 238 30.23 30.81 10.12
C LEU A 238 30.37 31.78 8.93
N LEU A 239 29.22 32.25 8.43
CA LEU A 239 28.69 33.63 8.62
C LEU A 239 27.38 33.89 7.83
N THR A 240 26.44 34.56 8.50
CA THR A 240 25.32 35.39 8.00
C THR A 240 25.27 36.64 8.91
N PRO A 241 24.43 37.69 8.74
CA PRO A 241 23.53 38.14 7.65
C PRO A 241 23.70 39.66 7.35
N LEU A 242 22.88 40.28 6.49
CA LEU A 242 22.64 41.75 6.48
C LEU A 242 21.26 42.13 5.89
N GLU A 243 20.68 43.18 6.48
CA GLU A 243 19.34 43.78 6.32
C GLU A 243 19.31 45.01 5.37
N THR A 244 18.14 45.24 4.73
CA THR A 244 17.32 46.48 4.49
C THR A 244 18.00 47.76 3.90
N ILE A 245 17.43 48.53 2.95
CA ILE A 245 16.31 49.53 3.05
C ILE A 245 15.99 50.07 1.62
N GLY A 246 14.74 50.50 1.35
CA GLY A 246 14.45 51.55 0.36
C GLY A 246 12.99 51.68 -0.13
N GLU A 247 12.18 52.52 0.52
CA GLU A 247 10.87 53.04 0.08
C GLU A 247 10.97 54.11 -1.05
N LEU A 248 9.89 54.29 -1.84
CA LEU A 248 9.03 55.50 -1.86
C LEU A 248 7.97 55.44 -3.00
N GLU A 249 6.70 55.61 -2.60
CA GLU A 249 5.59 56.45 -3.16
C GLU A 249 5.23 56.42 -4.67
N SER A 250 4.02 56.72 -5.18
CA SER A 250 2.61 56.93 -4.74
C SER A 250 1.79 57.30 -6.01
N ALA A 251 0.47 56.96 -6.06
CA ALA A 251 -0.65 57.73 -6.68
C ALA A 251 -1.79 56.85 -7.29
N GLU A 252 -2.85 56.57 -6.51
CA GLU A 252 -4.23 57.14 -6.59
C GLU A 252 -4.73 57.77 -7.94
N ILE A 253 -5.97 57.74 -8.47
CA ILE A 253 -7.39 57.58 -7.99
C ILE A 253 -8.30 57.24 -9.22
N ALA A 254 -9.48 56.61 -8.96
CA ALA A 254 -10.82 57.03 -9.44
C ALA A 254 -11.69 56.03 -10.24
N THR A 255 -12.67 55.46 -9.52
CA THR A 255 -14.04 55.09 -9.93
C THR A 255 -14.91 56.37 -10.12
N PRO A 256 -16.10 56.37 -10.79
CA PRO A 256 -17.27 55.56 -10.44
C PRO A 256 -18.22 55.10 -11.58
N ALA A 257 -19.19 54.28 -11.17
CA ALA A 257 -20.40 53.77 -11.88
C ALA A 257 -21.45 54.91 -12.13
N PRO A 258 -22.66 54.72 -12.77
CA PRO A 258 -23.60 53.60 -12.61
C PRO A 258 -24.55 53.22 -13.80
N GLU A 259 -25.42 52.24 -13.50
CA GLU A 259 -26.82 52.04 -13.94
C GLU A 259 -27.25 51.20 -15.19
N ALA A 260 -28.33 50.43 -14.96
CA ALA A 260 -29.00 49.43 -15.80
C ALA A 260 -30.04 50.03 -16.78
N PRO A 261 -30.78 49.23 -17.61
CA PRO A 261 -32.02 48.61 -17.12
C PRO A 261 -32.42 47.24 -17.73
N GLU A 262 -33.52 46.73 -17.18
CA GLU A 262 -34.28 45.48 -17.29
C GLU A 262 -34.73 44.99 -18.69
N THR A 263 -34.99 43.67 -18.83
CA THR A 263 -36.20 43.19 -19.54
C THR A 263 -36.67 41.81 -19.05
N THR A 264 -37.97 41.73 -18.79
CA THR A 264 -38.81 40.60 -18.36
C THR A 264 -39.35 39.81 -19.55
N ILE A 265 -39.42 38.46 -19.48
CA ILE A 265 -40.50 37.66 -20.12
C ILE A 265 -40.85 36.44 -19.24
N SER A 266 -42.14 36.30 -19.00
CA SER A 266 -42.87 35.28 -18.24
C SER A 266 -43.21 34.05 -19.09
N ALA A 267 -43.24 32.85 -18.49
CA ALA A 267 -44.22 31.80 -18.79
C ALA A 267 -44.12 30.62 -17.77
N GLU A 268 -45.14 30.45 -16.93
CA GLU A 268 -45.53 29.14 -16.39
C GLU A 268 -46.59 28.50 -17.30
N PRO A 269 -46.76 27.16 -17.22
CA PRO A 269 -48.09 26.61 -17.09
C PRO A 269 -48.23 25.71 -15.87
N THR A 270 -49.38 25.91 -15.24
CA THR A 270 -49.87 25.32 -14.00
C THR A 270 -50.34 23.87 -14.20
N SER A 271 -50.13 23.01 -13.19
CA SER A 271 -51.06 21.92 -12.89
C SER A 271 -50.99 21.54 -11.41
N SER A 272 -52.17 21.52 -10.80
CA SER A 272 -52.49 21.55 -9.39
C SER A 272 -52.16 20.27 -8.60
N GLY A 273 -51.56 20.45 -7.42
CA GLY A 273 -51.50 19.41 -6.39
C GLY A 273 -51.08 20.00 -5.04
N LYS A 274 -52.05 20.38 -4.20
CA LYS A 274 -51.93 20.82 -2.79
C LYS A 274 -50.64 21.60 -2.48
N THR A 275 -50.68 22.91 -2.72
CA THR A 275 -49.64 23.86 -2.36
C THR A 275 -49.36 23.81 -0.86
N ARG A 276 -48.30 23.09 -0.46
CA ARG A 276 -47.60 23.37 0.79
C ARG A 276 -47.08 24.79 0.63
N THR A 277 -47.73 25.75 1.28
CA THR A 277 -47.26 27.14 1.37
C THR A 277 -45.80 27.13 1.81
N SER A 278 -44.96 27.93 1.14
CA SER A 278 -43.60 28.17 1.59
C SER A 278 -43.62 28.68 3.04
N PRO A 279 -42.69 28.23 3.90
CA PRO A 279 -42.68 28.67 5.29
C PRO A 279 -42.55 30.18 5.39
N ARG A 280 -43.36 30.82 6.24
CA ARG A 280 -43.49 32.28 6.33
C ARG A 280 -42.42 32.95 7.18
N ASN A 281 -41.83 32.24 8.14
CA ASN A 281 -40.81 32.76 9.04
C ASN A 281 -39.77 31.69 9.44
N LEU A 282 -38.69 32.13 10.10
CA LEU A 282 -37.59 31.27 10.56
C LEU A 282 -38.08 30.16 11.49
N PHE A 283 -39.04 30.45 12.35
CA PHE A 283 -39.57 29.48 13.32
C PHE A 283 -40.30 28.31 12.65
N GLU A 284 -41.08 28.58 11.60
CA GLU A 284 -41.74 27.55 10.79
C GLU A 284 -40.70 26.69 10.03
N LYS A 285 -39.65 27.31 9.48
CA LYS A 285 -38.52 26.58 8.87
C LYS A 285 -37.89 25.62 9.88
N THR A 286 -37.59 26.10 11.08
CA THR A 286 -36.99 25.30 12.15
C THR A 286 -37.91 24.17 12.62
N ALA A 287 -39.21 24.41 12.76
CA ALA A 287 -40.20 23.38 13.11
C ALA A 287 -40.19 22.23 12.08
N ARG A 288 -40.09 22.56 10.79
CA ARG A 288 -39.99 21.57 9.72
C ARG A 288 -38.69 20.76 9.78
N ILE A 289 -37.56 21.41 10.00
CA ILE A 289 -36.24 20.75 10.12
C ILE A 289 -36.26 19.68 11.21
N PHE A 290 -36.78 20.04 12.39
CA PHE A 290 -36.82 19.15 13.53
C PHE A 290 -38.07 18.25 13.58
N ARG A 291 -38.94 18.33 12.57
CA ARG A 291 -40.20 17.59 12.48
C ARG A 291 -41.06 17.78 13.75
N ALA A 292 -41.07 19.00 14.29
CA ALA A 292 -41.90 19.40 15.41
C ALA A 292 -43.31 19.74 14.92
N GLU A 293 -44.30 19.56 15.78
CA GLU A 293 -45.63 20.08 15.56
C GLU A 293 -45.61 21.58 15.84
N LEU A 294 -46.04 22.38 14.85
CA LEU A 294 -46.11 23.83 14.98
C LEU A 294 -47.54 24.21 15.38
N ILE A 295 -47.66 24.91 16.49
CA ILE A 295 -48.91 25.47 17.02
C ILE A 295 -48.79 27.00 16.89
N ASP A 296 -49.40 27.55 15.85
CA ASP A 296 -49.25 28.96 15.42
C ASP A 296 -50.59 29.72 15.34
N SER A 297 -51.64 29.19 15.95
CA SER A 297 -52.96 29.84 15.98
C SER A 297 -53.73 29.54 17.26
N GLY A 298 -54.56 30.48 17.67
CA GLY A 298 -55.34 30.43 18.92
C GLY A 298 -54.74 31.27 20.05
N GLU A 299 -55.45 31.31 21.17
CA GLU A 299 -55.07 32.09 22.35
C GLU A 299 -55.01 31.19 23.60
N TYR A 300 -54.00 31.42 24.45
CA TYR A 300 -53.90 30.82 25.78
C TYR A 300 -54.02 31.90 26.86
N PHE A 301 -54.70 31.58 27.95
CA PHE A 301 -54.83 32.45 29.11
C PHE A 301 -54.18 31.79 30.32
N PHE A 302 -53.16 32.43 30.88
CA PHE A 302 -52.41 31.94 32.03
C PHE A 302 -52.81 32.71 33.30
N PRO A 303 -53.41 32.06 34.30
CA PRO A 303 -53.88 32.76 35.49
C PRO A 303 -52.76 33.35 36.34
N ARG A 304 -52.92 34.62 36.74
CA ARG A 304 -51.98 35.35 37.62
C ARG A 304 -52.65 35.72 38.95
N LYS A 305 -51.91 35.60 40.06
CA LYS A 305 -52.47 35.86 41.39
C LYS A 305 -52.73 37.37 41.57
N GLY A 306 -54.00 37.75 41.71
CA GLY A 306 -54.41 39.13 41.97
C GLY A 306 -54.24 40.09 40.78
N GLN A 307 -54.04 39.56 39.58
CA GLN A 307 -53.93 40.31 38.32
C GLN A 307 -54.80 39.64 37.25
N SER A 308 -55.06 40.33 36.14
CA SER A 308 -55.68 39.70 34.97
C SER A 308 -54.79 38.59 34.41
N ASP A 309 -55.41 37.58 33.81
CA ASP A 309 -54.71 36.50 33.13
C ASP A 309 -53.74 37.05 32.07
N PHE A 310 -52.58 36.42 31.96
CA PHE A 310 -51.67 36.71 30.86
C PHE A 310 -52.18 36.02 29.59
N ARG A 311 -52.50 36.80 28.57
CA ARG A 311 -52.96 36.31 27.27
C ARG A 311 -51.77 36.10 26.33
N LEU A 312 -51.57 34.88 25.87
CA LEU A 312 -50.58 34.50 24.85
C LEU A 312 -51.30 34.25 23.52
N ASP A 313 -51.01 35.07 22.52
CA ASP A 313 -51.51 34.90 21.15
C ASP A 313 -50.51 34.06 20.34
N LEU A 314 -50.90 32.88 19.90
CA LEU A 314 -50.02 31.94 19.20
C LEU A 314 -49.74 32.34 17.74
N SER A 315 -50.53 33.25 17.18
CA SER A 315 -50.23 33.83 15.86
C SER A 315 -49.01 34.76 15.90
N VAL A 316 -48.68 35.28 17.10
CA VAL A 316 -47.52 36.14 17.35
C VAL A 316 -46.39 35.37 18.04
N SER A 317 -46.74 34.52 19.02
CA SER A 317 -45.81 33.72 19.81
C SER A 317 -46.09 32.21 19.64
N PRO A 318 -45.78 31.65 18.46
CA PRO A 318 -46.01 30.24 18.15
C PRO A 318 -45.19 29.29 19.02
N VAL A 319 -45.64 28.04 19.11
CA VAL A 319 -45.01 26.97 19.89
C VAL A 319 -44.65 25.79 18.99
N MET A 320 -43.42 25.31 19.11
CA MET A 320 -43.01 23.99 18.61
C MET A 320 -43.18 22.95 19.72
N GLU A 321 -43.95 21.90 19.45
CA GLU A 321 -44.07 20.74 20.31
C GLU A 321 -43.34 19.54 19.70
N PHE A 322 -42.38 18.98 20.44
CA PHE A 322 -41.63 17.81 20.04
C PHE A 322 -42.35 16.54 20.49
N ARG A 323 -42.09 15.41 19.81
CA ARG A 323 -42.65 14.10 20.20
C ARG A 323 -42.29 13.66 21.63
N SER A 324 -41.21 14.22 22.19
CA SER A 324 -40.82 14.01 23.59
C SER A 324 -41.72 14.74 24.60
N GLY A 325 -42.67 15.56 24.14
CA GLY A 325 -43.51 16.43 24.97
C GLY A 325 -42.81 17.72 25.44
N LYS A 326 -41.56 17.95 25.03
CA LYS A 326 -40.88 19.24 25.25
C LYS A 326 -41.43 20.29 24.30
N ARG A 327 -41.44 21.54 24.76
CA ARG A 327 -41.98 22.67 23.99
C ARG A 327 -40.95 23.78 23.85
N VAL A 328 -40.94 24.42 22.69
CA VAL A 328 -40.19 25.66 22.45
C VAL A 328 -41.20 26.73 22.07
N LEU A 329 -41.29 27.79 22.87
CA LEU A 329 -42.12 28.95 22.60
C LEU A 329 -41.26 30.05 21.97
N TYR A 330 -41.73 30.61 20.86
CA TYR A 330 -41.13 31.82 20.29
C TYR A 330 -41.64 33.07 21.02
N ALA A 331 -40.72 33.88 21.53
CA ALA A 331 -41.00 35.19 22.10
C ALA A 331 -40.27 36.27 21.28
N PRO A 332 -40.92 36.89 20.28
CA PRO A 332 -40.40 38.08 19.62
C PRO A 332 -40.36 39.25 20.61
N ASP A 333 -39.23 39.96 20.69
CA ASP A 333 -39.02 41.14 21.55
C ASP A 333 -39.32 40.91 23.05
N ASP A 334 -39.45 41.98 23.84
CA ASP A 334 -39.89 41.97 25.24
C ASP A 334 -41.40 41.62 25.41
N ARG A 335 -42.05 41.02 24.41
CA ARG A 335 -43.50 40.71 24.45
C ARG A 335 -43.86 39.65 25.47
N VAL A 336 -42.91 38.77 25.80
CA VAL A 336 -43.01 37.87 26.94
C VAL A 336 -42.04 38.36 27.99
N SER A 337 -42.54 39.13 28.97
CA SER A 337 -41.69 39.61 30.06
C SER A 337 -41.16 38.46 30.90
N ARG A 338 -40.11 38.68 31.71
CA ARG A 338 -39.60 37.65 32.64
C ARG A 338 -40.69 37.12 33.59
N ILE A 339 -41.59 38.00 34.03
CA ILE A 339 -42.69 37.65 34.92
C ILE A 339 -43.68 36.74 34.18
N ASP A 340 -44.02 37.07 32.93
CA ASP A 340 -44.96 36.26 32.14
C ASP A 340 -44.33 34.91 31.73
N ALA A 341 -43.02 34.89 31.45
CA ALA A 341 -42.26 33.67 31.21
C ALA A 341 -42.29 32.70 32.40
N ASP A 342 -42.19 33.21 33.64
CA ASP A 342 -42.27 32.39 34.85
C ASP A 342 -43.68 31.84 35.07
N VAL A 343 -44.71 32.63 34.75
CA VAL A 343 -46.11 32.17 34.77
C VAL A 343 -46.32 31.06 33.75
N ILE A 344 -45.84 31.22 32.51
CA ILE A 344 -45.94 30.18 31.48
C ILE A 344 -45.26 28.88 31.96
N LYS A 345 -44.04 28.96 32.49
CA LYS A 345 -43.29 27.79 32.98
C LYS A 345 -43.96 27.09 34.17
N MET A 346 -44.77 27.79 34.96
CA MET A 346 -45.52 27.21 36.08
C MET A 346 -46.63 26.26 35.58
N TYR A 347 -47.29 26.61 34.47
CA TYR A 347 -48.38 25.80 33.89
C TYR A 347 -47.90 24.83 32.83
N TRP A 348 -46.93 25.22 32.01
CA TRP A 348 -46.32 24.38 30.97
C TRP A 348 -44.99 23.83 31.47
N LYS A 349 -45.01 22.57 31.91
CA LYS A 349 -43.79 21.83 32.24
C LYS A 349 -42.99 21.57 30.95
N ASN A 350 -41.66 21.64 31.03
CA ASN A 350 -40.74 21.39 29.91
C ASN A 350 -40.83 22.37 28.72
N VAL A 351 -41.16 23.64 28.99
CA VAL A 351 -41.12 24.71 27.99
C VAL A 351 -39.79 25.49 28.05
N THR A 352 -39.17 25.67 26.88
CA THR A 352 -38.07 26.60 26.66
C THR A 352 -38.60 27.80 25.90
N ILE A 353 -38.34 29.01 26.39
CA ILE A 353 -38.77 30.25 25.74
C ILE A 353 -37.57 30.85 25.03
N LEU A 354 -37.67 31.03 23.71
CA LEU A 354 -36.61 31.56 22.87
C LEU A 354 -36.94 32.98 22.43
N HIS A 355 -36.02 33.88 22.75
CA HIS A 355 -36.04 35.24 22.25
C HIS A 355 -35.16 35.28 21.00
N ILE A 356 -35.77 35.62 19.86
CA ILE A 356 -35.08 35.63 18.57
C ILE A 356 -35.04 37.09 18.09
N PRO A 357 -33.84 37.67 17.91
CA PRO A 357 -33.73 39.01 17.37
C PRO A 357 -34.19 39.04 15.91
N GLU A 358 -34.67 40.19 15.43
CA GLU A 358 -35.12 40.35 14.03
C GLU A 358 -34.01 40.07 13.01
N THR A 359 -32.74 40.22 13.40
CA THR A 359 -31.56 39.95 12.56
C THR A 359 -31.08 38.50 12.63
N ALA A 360 -31.78 37.60 13.34
CA ALA A 360 -31.35 36.21 13.46
C ALA A 360 -31.42 35.49 12.11
N GLU A 361 -30.46 34.60 11.86
CA GLU A 361 -30.50 33.67 10.75
C GLU A 361 -31.01 32.30 11.20
N LEU A 362 -31.35 31.43 10.25
CA LEU A 362 -31.85 30.08 10.56
C LEU A 362 -30.91 29.31 11.50
N ARG A 363 -29.59 29.44 11.30
CA ARG A 363 -28.58 28.77 12.12
C ARG A 363 -28.58 29.26 13.58
N ASP A 364 -28.93 30.52 13.82
CA ASP A 364 -29.03 31.08 15.18
C ASP A 364 -30.18 30.44 15.98
N LEU A 365 -31.23 29.99 15.31
CA LEU A 365 -32.34 29.26 15.95
C LEU A 365 -31.98 27.80 16.25
N LEU A 366 -31.15 27.16 15.42
CA LEU A 366 -30.82 25.76 15.60
C LEU A 366 -30.02 25.50 16.89
N ASN A 367 -29.08 26.40 17.22
CA ASN A 367 -28.22 26.33 18.41
C ASN A 367 -28.99 26.12 19.73
N PRO A 368 -29.95 26.98 20.11
CA PRO A 368 -30.68 26.84 21.36
C PRO A 368 -31.73 25.72 21.34
N ILE A 369 -32.20 25.32 20.16
CA ILE A 369 -33.24 24.28 20.01
C ILE A 369 -32.63 22.88 20.09
N CYS A 370 -31.44 22.67 19.54
CA CYS A 370 -30.83 21.35 19.46
C CYS A 370 -30.70 20.62 20.83
N PRO A 371 -30.25 21.28 21.93
CA PRO A 371 -30.22 20.65 23.26
C PRO A 371 -31.60 20.26 23.81
N VAL A 372 -32.65 20.99 23.44
CA VAL A 372 -34.03 20.67 23.83
C VAL A 372 -34.43 19.32 23.22
N ILE A 373 -34.05 19.07 21.97
CA ILE A 373 -34.41 17.88 21.22
C ILE A 373 -33.61 16.66 21.67
N GLY A 374 -32.28 16.77 21.69
CA GLY A 374 -31.37 15.64 21.85
C GLY A 374 -31.15 15.17 23.29
N GLY A 375 -31.70 15.87 24.30
CA GLY A 375 -31.50 15.51 25.71
C GLY A 375 -30.04 15.59 26.18
N GLY A 376 -29.19 16.32 25.44
CA GLY A 376 -27.75 16.35 25.63
C GLY A 376 -27.04 17.36 24.72
N LYS A 377 -25.78 17.06 24.37
CA LYS A 377 -24.88 17.91 23.58
C LYS A 377 -25.09 17.67 22.08
N CYS A 378 -25.09 18.75 21.30
CA CYS A 378 -25.03 18.67 19.85
C CYS A 378 -23.60 18.98 19.41
N ASP A 379 -22.99 18.02 18.72
CA ASP A 379 -21.64 18.17 18.19
C ASP A 379 -21.71 18.66 16.74
N SER A 380 -20.69 19.36 16.26
CA SER A 380 -20.56 19.71 14.84
C SER A 380 -19.67 18.73 14.08
N VAL A 381 -18.91 17.90 14.81
CA VAL A 381 -17.93 16.96 14.27
C VAL A 381 -17.99 15.64 15.03
N THR A 382 -17.95 14.52 14.30
CA THR A 382 -17.73 13.19 14.87
C THR A 382 -16.97 12.32 13.88
N SER A 383 -16.22 11.33 14.37
CA SER A 383 -15.48 10.40 13.52
C SER A 383 -15.68 8.96 13.97
N PHE A 384 -15.58 8.05 13.00
CA PHE A 384 -15.61 6.61 13.23
C PHE A 384 -14.75 5.90 12.18
N GLU A 385 -14.35 4.67 12.49
CA GLU A 385 -13.61 3.80 11.59
C GLU A 385 -14.48 2.63 11.12
N ASP A 386 -14.32 2.25 9.86
CA ASP A 386 -15.07 1.18 9.22
C ASP A 386 -14.15 0.40 8.28
N GLY A 387 -13.67 -0.76 8.75
CA GLY A 387 -12.74 -1.58 7.97
C GLY A 387 -11.42 -0.87 7.65
N GLY A 388 -10.89 -0.05 8.56
CA GLY A 388 -9.67 0.74 8.35
C GLY A 388 -9.89 2.08 7.65
N VAL A 389 -11.06 2.32 7.04
CA VAL A 389 -11.43 3.62 6.47
C VAL A 389 -11.93 4.53 7.58
N ARG A 390 -11.34 5.73 7.70
CA ARG A 390 -11.77 6.73 8.69
C ARG A 390 -12.74 7.72 8.07
N VAL A 391 -13.94 7.80 8.62
CA VAL A 391 -14.97 8.75 8.20
C VAL A 391 -15.09 9.82 9.26
N THR A 392 -14.95 11.08 8.86
CA THR A 392 -15.19 12.24 9.74
C THR A 392 -16.37 13.02 9.20
N LEU A 393 -17.46 13.04 9.97
CA LEU A 393 -18.63 13.84 9.66
C LEU A 393 -18.43 15.25 10.21
N ARG A 394 -18.77 16.22 9.39
CA ARG A 394 -18.84 17.64 9.75
C ARG A 394 -20.18 18.16 9.28
N ALA A 395 -20.94 18.77 10.17
CA ALA A 395 -22.31 19.18 9.94
C ALA A 395 -22.59 20.52 10.63
N ASP A 396 -23.81 21.04 10.50
CA ASP A 396 -24.29 22.07 11.42
C ASP A 396 -24.50 21.44 12.80
N TYR A 397 -25.19 20.30 12.85
CA TYR A 397 -25.39 19.54 14.08
C TYR A 397 -25.38 18.04 13.85
N ILE A 398 -24.85 17.35 14.84
CA ILE A 398 -24.84 15.90 14.99
C ILE A 398 -25.35 15.61 16.40
N TYR A 399 -26.49 14.94 16.49
CA TYR A 399 -27.17 14.67 17.76
C TYR A 399 -27.86 13.31 17.74
N ASP A 400 -28.19 12.77 18.91
CA ASP A 400 -28.88 11.49 19.02
C ASP A 400 -30.31 11.59 18.50
N ASN A 401 -30.74 10.58 17.73
CA ASN A 401 -32.05 10.59 17.09
C ASN A 401 -33.17 10.52 18.16
N PRO A 402 -33.97 11.59 18.35
CA PRO A 402 -35.00 11.63 19.39
C PRO A 402 -36.16 10.67 19.09
N ASN A 403 -36.27 10.19 17.85
CA ASN A 403 -37.39 9.37 17.36
C ASN A 403 -36.99 7.91 17.13
N GLY A 404 -35.79 7.48 17.52
CA GLY A 404 -35.31 6.13 17.22
C GLY A 404 -33.91 5.87 17.74
N ARG A 405 -33.24 4.89 17.12
CA ARG A 405 -31.82 4.60 17.40
C ARG A 405 -30.92 5.41 16.47
N GLY A 406 -29.67 5.59 16.90
CA GLY A 406 -28.63 6.21 16.09
C GLY A 406 -28.56 7.73 16.21
N LYS A 407 -27.94 8.38 15.22
CA LYS A 407 -27.70 9.83 15.21
C LYS A 407 -28.39 10.50 14.03
N VAL A 408 -28.58 11.80 14.12
CA VAL A 408 -29.04 12.66 13.02
C VAL A 408 -27.86 13.52 12.58
N TYR A 409 -27.58 13.51 11.28
CA TYR A 409 -26.68 14.43 10.61
C TYR A 409 -27.51 15.56 10.01
N LEU A 410 -27.44 16.77 10.58
CA LEU A 410 -28.19 17.94 10.11
C LEU A 410 -27.24 18.93 9.42
N ALA A 411 -27.55 19.28 8.17
CA ALA A 411 -26.90 20.37 7.45
C ALA A 411 -27.91 21.27 6.75
N VAL A 412 -27.67 22.59 6.83
CA VAL A 412 -28.42 23.62 6.11
C VAL A 412 -27.54 24.15 4.98
N LEU A 413 -28.05 24.04 3.76
CA LEU A 413 -27.38 24.33 2.50
C LEU A 413 -28.03 25.55 1.85
N ASP A 414 -27.27 26.30 1.06
CA ASP A 414 -27.76 27.41 0.23
C ASP A 414 -28.10 26.95 -1.20
N HIS A 415 -27.58 25.80 -1.65
CA HIS A 415 -27.80 25.26 -3.00
C HIS A 415 -27.90 23.72 -3.00
N PRO A 416 -28.75 23.11 -3.86
CA PRO A 416 -28.88 21.65 -3.96
C PRO A 416 -27.61 20.89 -4.33
N ASP A 417 -26.73 21.47 -5.15
CA ASP A 417 -25.50 20.80 -5.59
C ASP A 417 -24.49 20.57 -4.45
N ARG A 418 -24.70 21.19 -3.29
CA ARG A 418 -23.89 20.99 -2.08
C ARG A 418 -24.33 19.80 -1.23
N ALA A 419 -25.40 19.12 -1.63
CA ALA A 419 -25.93 17.96 -0.93
C ALA A 419 -24.95 16.77 -0.97
N LEU A 420 -25.03 15.92 0.07
CA LEU A 420 -24.29 14.66 0.08
C LEU A 420 -24.68 13.77 -1.09
N PRO A 421 -23.71 13.17 -1.80
CA PRO A 421 -23.97 12.19 -2.84
C PRO A 421 -24.79 11.00 -2.32
N ALA A 422 -25.64 10.48 -3.20
CA ALA A 422 -26.55 9.37 -2.94
C ALA A 422 -25.85 8.14 -2.29
N PRO A 423 -24.71 7.64 -2.80
CA PRO A 423 -24.02 6.49 -2.20
C PRO A 423 -23.56 6.74 -0.77
N PHE A 424 -23.09 7.96 -0.47
CA PHE A 424 -22.63 8.31 0.87
C PHE A 424 -23.79 8.47 1.86
N ARG A 425 -24.94 9.00 1.41
CA ARG A 425 -26.16 9.06 2.24
C ARG A 425 -26.60 7.66 2.68
N VAL A 426 -26.69 6.73 1.73
CA VAL A 426 -27.06 5.33 2.00
C VAL A 426 -26.03 4.65 2.91
N TYR A 427 -24.75 4.97 2.73
CA TYR A 427 -23.69 4.50 3.62
C TYR A 427 -23.93 4.95 5.08
N LEU A 428 -24.21 6.24 5.30
CA LEU A 428 -24.49 6.78 6.64
C LEU A 428 -25.76 6.19 7.26
N GLU A 429 -26.83 6.05 6.49
CA GLU A 429 -28.07 5.41 6.94
C GLU A 429 -27.83 3.96 7.39
N GLY A 430 -27.00 3.21 6.64
CA GLY A 430 -26.56 1.87 7.01
C GLY A 430 -25.75 1.81 8.32
N LYS A 431 -25.15 2.93 8.74
CA LYS A 431 -24.48 3.09 10.04
C LYS A 431 -25.38 3.65 11.13
N GLY A 432 -26.70 3.77 10.88
CA GLY A 432 -27.65 4.33 11.83
C GLY A 432 -27.56 5.85 11.95
N ILE A 433 -27.04 6.54 10.93
CA ILE A 433 -26.95 7.99 10.88
C ILE A 433 -27.97 8.50 9.86
N LEU A 434 -29.06 9.10 10.36
CA LEU A 434 -30.10 9.68 9.53
C LEU A 434 -29.64 11.01 8.96
N VAL A 435 -29.57 11.12 7.64
CA VAL A 435 -29.20 12.36 6.95
C VAL A 435 -30.43 13.28 6.86
N SER A 436 -30.29 14.51 7.35
CA SER A 436 -31.30 15.57 7.30
C SER A 436 -30.66 16.82 6.69
N GLU A 437 -30.62 16.88 5.36
CA GLU A 437 -30.09 18.05 4.65
C GLU A 437 -31.23 18.91 4.10
N TRP A 438 -31.20 20.20 4.43
CA TRP A 438 -32.21 21.18 4.08
C TRP A 438 -31.58 22.30 3.29
N ILE A 439 -32.26 22.74 2.24
CA ILE A 439 -31.84 23.90 1.48
C ILE A 439 -32.66 25.09 1.97
N ASP A 440 -31.96 26.19 2.21
CA ASP A 440 -32.48 27.47 2.62
C ASP A 440 -31.86 28.54 1.71
N SER A 441 -32.59 28.88 0.64
CA SER A 441 -32.22 29.94 -0.30
C SER A 441 -33.33 30.99 -0.41
N ASP A 442 -33.03 32.09 -1.08
CA ASP A 442 -34.01 33.16 -1.33
C ASP A 442 -35.26 32.68 -2.06
N THR A 443 -35.11 31.64 -2.89
CA THR A 443 -36.16 31.14 -3.79
C THR A 443 -36.81 29.86 -3.30
N TRP A 444 -36.16 29.10 -2.40
CA TRP A 444 -36.69 27.80 -1.99
C TRP A 444 -36.22 27.36 -0.61
N PHE A 445 -37.15 26.73 0.12
CA PHE A 445 -36.86 26.02 1.37
C PHE A 445 -37.43 24.59 1.35
N GLY A 446 -36.58 23.61 1.62
CA GLY A 446 -37.04 22.23 1.78
C GLY A 446 -35.94 21.19 1.95
N ALA A 447 -36.37 19.98 2.30
CA ALA A 447 -35.47 18.84 2.40
C ALA A 447 -34.95 18.43 1.01
N THR A 448 -33.67 18.08 0.99
CA THR A 448 -32.96 17.57 -0.20
C THR A 448 -33.50 16.24 -0.72
N ASP A 449 -34.28 15.51 0.08
CA ASP A 449 -34.87 14.19 -0.22
C ASP A 449 -35.72 14.17 -1.51
N ARG A 450 -36.10 15.35 -2.03
CA ARG A 450 -36.82 15.53 -3.30
C ARG A 450 -35.93 15.42 -4.54
N TYR A 451 -34.62 15.57 -4.40
CA TYR A 451 -33.66 15.30 -5.46
C TYR A 451 -33.34 13.81 -5.39
N GLY A 452 -34.06 13.03 -6.21
CA GLY A 452 -34.04 11.56 -6.16
C GLY A 452 -32.61 11.01 -6.09
N VAL A 453 -32.41 10.05 -5.18
CA VAL A 453 -31.17 9.27 -5.08
C VAL A 453 -30.99 8.55 -6.41
N ARG A 454 -30.06 9.01 -7.26
CA ARG A 454 -29.69 8.26 -8.47
C ARG A 454 -29.14 6.92 -8.00
N GLN A 455 -29.88 5.84 -8.25
CA GLN A 455 -29.35 4.51 -8.01
C GLN A 455 -28.30 4.22 -9.08
N LEU A 456 -27.04 4.25 -8.67
CA LEU A 456 -25.98 3.71 -9.50
C LEU A 456 -25.87 2.20 -9.31
N PRO A 457 -25.46 1.49 -10.37
CA PRO A 457 -25.06 0.10 -10.23
C PRO A 457 -23.96 -0.02 -9.18
N ALA A 458 -23.94 -1.15 -8.48
CA ALA A 458 -22.84 -1.47 -7.59
C ALA A 458 -21.54 -1.45 -8.40
N SER A 459 -20.54 -0.71 -7.91
CA SER A 459 -19.20 -0.73 -8.51
C SER A 459 -18.43 -1.89 -7.90
N GLU A 460 -17.76 -2.67 -8.74
CA GLU A 460 -16.89 -3.76 -8.29
C GLU A 460 -15.45 -3.27 -8.18
N ALA A 461 -14.77 -3.69 -7.12
CA ALA A 461 -13.34 -3.47 -6.97
C ALA A 461 -12.56 -4.48 -7.81
N VAL A 462 -11.41 -4.06 -8.33
CA VAL A 462 -10.41 -5.00 -8.87
C VAL A 462 -9.66 -5.61 -7.70
N PHE A 463 -9.53 -6.93 -7.65
CA PHE A 463 -8.79 -7.60 -6.58
C PHE A 463 -7.40 -8.01 -7.07
N LEU A 464 -6.37 -7.61 -6.33
CA LEU A 464 -5.02 -8.17 -6.49
C LEU A 464 -4.89 -9.41 -5.57
N PRO A 465 -4.51 -10.57 -6.12
CA PRO A 465 -4.32 -11.79 -5.36
C PRO A 465 -3.12 -11.64 -4.41
N SER A 466 -3.18 -12.34 -3.28
CA SER A 466 -2.12 -12.36 -2.28
C SER A 466 -0.98 -13.31 -2.67
N GLY A 467 0.27 -12.91 -2.40
CA GLY A 467 1.38 -13.85 -2.18
C GLY A 467 2.21 -14.28 -3.38
N VAL A 468 2.06 -13.68 -4.57
CA VAL A 468 2.93 -13.95 -5.73
C VAL A 468 3.31 -12.63 -6.41
N PRO A 469 4.51 -12.07 -6.17
CA PRO A 469 4.94 -10.77 -6.70
C PRO A 469 4.83 -10.64 -8.22
N GLU A 470 5.11 -11.72 -8.96
CA GLU A 470 4.99 -11.79 -10.42
C GLU A 470 3.56 -11.52 -10.88
N VAL A 471 2.59 -12.10 -10.17
CA VAL A 471 1.16 -11.89 -10.45
C VAL A 471 0.76 -10.45 -10.10
N THR A 472 1.26 -9.91 -8.99
CA THR A 472 0.99 -8.52 -8.59
C THR A 472 1.49 -7.55 -9.66
N VAL A 473 2.74 -7.67 -10.12
CA VAL A 473 3.30 -6.80 -11.17
C VAL A 473 2.53 -6.92 -12.47
N ARG A 474 2.19 -8.15 -12.89
CA ARG A 474 1.40 -8.37 -14.10
C ARG A 474 0.04 -7.67 -14.02
N MET A 475 -0.65 -7.76 -12.89
CA MET A 475 -1.94 -7.09 -12.71
C MET A 475 -1.80 -5.57 -12.59
N LEU A 476 -0.72 -5.05 -12.01
CA LEU A 476 -0.42 -3.62 -12.05
C LEU A 476 -0.21 -3.15 -13.49
N ALA A 477 0.53 -3.91 -14.30
CA ALA A 477 0.70 -3.64 -15.73
C ALA A 477 -0.67 -3.59 -16.44
N ASP A 478 -1.54 -4.57 -16.20
CA ASP A 478 -2.90 -4.60 -16.76
C ASP A 478 -3.73 -3.38 -16.34
N VAL A 479 -3.65 -2.97 -15.06
CA VAL A 479 -4.37 -1.81 -14.52
C VAL A 479 -3.96 -0.51 -15.21
N PHE A 480 -2.67 -0.35 -15.49
CA PHE A 480 -2.12 0.84 -16.16
C PHE A 480 -2.08 0.71 -17.70
N GLY A 481 -2.49 -0.44 -18.26
CA GLY A 481 -2.49 -0.69 -19.70
C GLY A 481 -1.09 -0.86 -20.30
N PHE A 482 -0.15 -1.35 -19.51
CA PHE A 482 1.21 -1.69 -19.95
C PHE A 482 1.28 -3.13 -20.46
N SER A 483 2.26 -3.41 -21.32
CA SER A 483 2.54 -4.77 -21.77
C SER A 483 3.47 -5.46 -20.77
N TYR A 484 3.18 -6.71 -20.43
CA TYR A 484 4.02 -7.54 -19.57
C TYR A 484 4.33 -8.88 -20.24
N GLN A 485 5.60 -9.21 -20.39
CA GLN A 485 6.08 -10.46 -20.98
C GLN A 485 6.92 -11.23 -19.97
N GLU A 486 6.60 -12.50 -19.77
CA GLU A 486 7.33 -13.38 -18.85
C GLU A 486 8.44 -14.13 -19.60
N LYS A 487 9.56 -14.39 -18.91
CA LYS A 487 10.65 -15.27 -19.39
C LYS A 487 11.29 -14.86 -20.72
N VAL A 488 11.41 -13.55 -20.96
CA VAL A 488 12.14 -12.98 -22.10
C VAL A 488 13.63 -13.31 -21.98
N GLU A 489 14.21 -13.92 -23.01
CA GLU A 489 15.64 -14.21 -23.04
C GLU A 489 16.45 -12.94 -23.29
N ILE A 490 17.42 -12.69 -22.42
CA ILE A 490 18.39 -11.60 -22.54
C ILE A 490 19.82 -12.13 -22.48
N GLU A 491 20.74 -11.42 -23.12
CA GLU A 491 22.16 -11.73 -23.11
C GLU A 491 22.96 -10.50 -22.71
N PHE A 492 23.77 -10.59 -21.64
CA PHE A 492 24.62 -9.50 -21.18
C PHE A 492 25.98 -9.94 -20.67
N THR A 493 26.94 -9.02 -20.73
CA THR A 493 28.30 -9.29 -20.26
C THR A 493 28.37 -9.06 -18.76
N TYR A 494 28.85 -10.05 -18.00
CA TYR A 494 29.10 -9.95 -16.57
C TYR A 494 30.47 -10.52 -16.24
N ALA A 495 31.31 -9.77 -15.52
CA ALA A 495 32.69 -10.16 -15.18
C ALA A 495 33.50 -10.68 -16.39
N GLY A 496 33.22 -10.18 -17.59
CA GLY A 496 33.88 -10.57 -18.83
C GLY A 496 33.39 -11.88 -19.47
N PHE A 497 32.28 -12.45 -19.01
CA PHE A 497 31.56 -13.58 -19.60
C PHE A 497 30.23 -13.15 -20.22
N GLN A 498 29.79 -13.82 -21.28
CA GLN A 498 28.43 -13.66 -21.79
C GLN A 498 27.48 -14.50 -20.94
N VAL A 499 26.46 -13.86 -20.38
CA VAL A 499 25.41 -14.47 -19.57
C VAL A 499 24.13 -14.43 -20.36
N LYS A 500 23.53 -15.61 -20.58
CA LYS A 500 22.19 -15.75 -21.13
C LYS A 500 21.24 -16.14 -20.02
N THR A 501 20.14 -15.40 -19.87
CA THR A 501 19.14 -15.65 -18.83
C THR A 501 17.75 -15.26 -19.31
N ARG A 502 16.72 -15.58 -18.53
CA ARG A 502 15.33 -15.21 -18.76
C ARG A 502 14.85 -14.25 -17.69
N VAL A 503 14.20 -13.18 -18.10
CA VAL A 503 13.68 -12.11 -17.24
C VAL A 503 12.27 -11.74 -17.63
N ASN A 504 11.55 -11.06 -16.74
CA ASN A 504 10.26 -10.50 -17.10
C ASN A 504 10.45 -9.07 -17.63
N LEU A 505 9.71 -8.69 -18.67
CA LEU A 505 9.81 -7.40 -19.34
C LEU A 505 8.47 -6.66 -19.23
N LEU A 506 8.52 -5.46 -18.66
CA LEU A 506 7.43 -4.50 -18.65
C LEU A 506 7.69 -3.44 -19.73
N THR A 507 6.69 -3.15 -20.54
CA THR A 507 6.76 -2.08 -21.55
C THR A 507 5.63 -1.09 -21.31
N THR A 508 5.99 0.17 -21.01
CA THR A 508 5.00 1.24 -20.77
C THR A 508 4.36 1.70 -22.07
N SER A 509 3.27 2.49 -21.96
CA SER A 509 2.61 3.10 -23.12
C SER A 509 3.51 4.06 -23.92
N GLU A 510 4.57 4.57 -23.30
CA GLU A 510 5.55 5.47 -23.94
C GLU A 510 6.71 4.70 -24.58
N GLY A 511 6.71 3.36 -24.49
CA GLY A 511 7.76 2.50 -25.03
C GLY A 511 8.97 2.31 -24.11
N LEU A 512 8.89 2.73 -22.84
CA LEU A 512 9.93 2.44 -21.87
C LEU A 512 9.94 0.95 -21.54
N GLU A 513 11.08 0.31 -21.74
CA GLU A 513 11.32 -1.10 -21.40
C GLU A 513 11.99 -1.21 -20.04
N VAL A 514 11.34 -1.93 -19.13
CA VAL A 514 11.80 -2.18 -17.76
C VAL A 514 11.90 -3.68 -17.53
N LEU A 515 13.10 -4.16 -17.20
CA LEU A 515 13.31 -5.52 -16.75
C LEU A 515 12.83 -5.65 -15.30
N VAL A 516 12.00 -6.63 -15.02
CA VAL A 516 11.49 -6.89 -13.66
C VAL A 516 12.24 -8.09 -13.08
N ASP A 517 12.96 -7.84 -12.01
CA ASP A 517 13.77 -8.82 -11.28
C ASP A 517 13.10 -9.19 -9.96
N PHE A 518 12.86 -10.49 -9.73
CA PHE A 518 12.24 -11.00 -8.50
C PHE A 518 13.28 -11.52 -7.48
N GLY A 519 14.48 -10.94 -7.51
CA GLY A 519 15.63 -11.28 -6.66
C GLY A 519 16.59 -12.31 -7.28
N ASP A 520 16.51 -12.49 -8.59
CA ASP A 520 17.36 -13.39 -9.37
C ASP A 520 18.70 -12.71 -9.71
N PHE A 521 18.73 -11.39 -9.87
CA PHE A 521 19.95 -10.64 -10.07
C PHE A 521 20.58 -10.19 -8.75
N ARG A 522 21.84 -10.61 -8.52
CA ARG A 522 22.60 -10.32 -7.30
C ARG A 522 23.99 -9.78 -7.64
N GLY A 523 24.61 -9.12 -6.66
CA GLY A 523 25.94 -8.53 -6.81
C GLY A 523 25.97 -7.47 -7.92
N ASP A 524 27.07 -7.41 -8.67
CA ASP A 524 27.26 -6.38 -9.71
C ASP A 524 26.47 -6.64 -11.02
N ALA A 525 25.61 -7.66 -11.05
CA ALA A 525 24.84 -8.00 -12.24
C ALA A 525 23.87 -6.88 -12.62
N LEU A 526 23.27 -6.22 -11.62
CA LEU A 526 22.39 -5.06 -11.81
C LEU A 526 23.14 -3.90 -12.45
N ASN A 527 24.29 -3.54 -11.89
CA ASN A 527 25.17 -2.51 -12.44
C ASN A 527 25.54 -2.82 -13.91
N SER A 528 25.74 -4.10 -14.23
CA SER A 528 26.08 -4.54 -15.60
C SER A 528 24.90 -4.40 -16.57
N LEU A 529 23.67 -4.66 -16.11
CA LEU A 529 22.44 -4.44 -16.89
C LEU A 529 22.18 -2.93 -17.09
N GLU A 530 22.29 -2.14 -16.02
CA GLU A 530 22.10 -0.69 -16.04
C GLU A 530 23.13 0.02 -16.92
N ASN A 531 24.41 -0.37 -16.86
CA ASN A 531 25.45 0.17 -17.73
C ASN A 531 25.22 -0.12 -19.22
N ARG A 532 24.40 -1.12 -19.55
CA ARG A 532 23.99 -1.42 -20.93
C ARG A 532 22.73 -0.63 -21.34
N GLY A 533 22.16 0.15 -20.44
CA GLY A 533 20.99 0.98 -20.66
C GLY A 533 19.66 0.29 -20.31
N TYR A 534 19.68 -0.89 -19.67
CA TYR A 534 18.46 -1.49 -19.17
C TYR A 534 17.99 -0.79 -17.90
N SER A 535 16.69 -0.48 -17.85
CA SER A 535 16.04 -0.08 -16.60
C SER A 535 15.61 -1.35 -15.86
N VAL A 536 15.97 -1.50 -14.58
CA VAL A 536 15.67 -2.73 -13.81
C VAL A 536 14.86 -2.40 -12.57
N LEU A 537 13.63 -2.91 -12.48
CA LEU A 537 12.77 -2.87 -11.30
C LEU A 537 13.04 -4.11 -10.45
N GLN A 538 13.65 -3.93 -9.26
CA GLN A 538 13.88 -5.02 -8.32
C GLN A 538 12.74 -5.18 -7.32
N ILE A 539 12.22 -6.40 -7.22
CA ILE A 539 11.17 -6.81 -6.30
C ILE A 539 11.65 -8.03 -5.51
N GLN A 540 11.48 -8.01 -4.19
CA GLN A 540 11.84 -9.17 -3.37
C GLN A 540 10.66 -10.13 -3.25
N ARG A 541 10.93 -11.44 -3.24
CA ARG A 541 9.87 -12.49 -3.17
C ARG A 541 8.90 -12.40 -1.98
N HIS A 542 9.25 -11.64 -0.95
CA HIS A 542 8.48 -11.48 0.28
C HIS A 542 8.04 -10.02 0.53
N GLN A 543 8.18 -9.13 -0.45
CA GLN A 543 7.61 -7.78 -0.36
C GLN A 543 6.09 -7.85 -0.33
N SER A 544 5.48 -6.95 0.45
CA SER A 544 4.02 -6.81 0.47
C SER A 544 3.53 -6.19 -0.84
N ASN A 545 2.26 -6.42 -1.19
CA ASN A 545 1.63 -5.80 -2.36
C ASN A 545 1.73 -4.27 -2.35
N GLN A 546 1.65 -3.65 -1.17
CA GLN A 546 1.84 -2.20 -1.03
C GLN A 546 3.27 -1.77 -1.35
N SER A 547 4.28 -2.48 -0.83
CA SER A 547 5.68 -2.17 -1.14
C SER A 547 6.01 -2.39 -2.62
N ILE A 548 5.42 -3.42 -3.25
CA ILE A 548 5.54 -3.67 -4.69
C ILE A 548 4.93 -2.52 -5.48
N LEU A 549 3.72 -2.06 -5.11
CA LEU A 549 3.06 -0.92 -5.76
C LEU A 549 3.91 0.35 -5.65
N GLU A 550 4.42 0.67 -4.47
CA GLU A 550 5.26 1.86 -4.27
C GLU A 550 6.53 1.78 -5.11
N ALA A 551 7.25 0.65 -5.10
CA ALA A 551 8.44 0.44 -5.93
C ALA A 551 8.13 0.55 -7.43
N PHE A 552 7.00 -0.01 -7.87
CA PHE A 552 6.53 0.08 -9.25
C PHE A 552 6.25 1.53 -9.68
N LEU A 553 5.55 2.30 -8.83
CA LEU A 553 5.21 3.70 -9.13
C LEU A 553 6.45 4.61 -9.09
N ASP A 554 7.31 4.45 -8.07
CA ASP A 554 8.54 5.23 -7.92
C ASP A 554 9.47 5.00 -9.13
N HIS A 555 9.64 3.74 -9.56
CA HIS A 555 10.50 3.38 -10.69
C HIS A 555 10.03 3.96 -12.02
N LEU A 556 8.71 4.06 -12.20
CA LEU A 556 8.08 4.65 -13.38
C LEU A 556 7.88 6.17 -13.25
N ALA A 557 8.41 6.80 -12.18
CA ALA A 557 8.25 8.22 -11.88
C ALA A 557 6.79 8.69 -11.87
N MET A 558 5.86 7.82 -11.44
CA MET A 558 4.44 8.12 -11.36
C MET A 558 4.11 8.79 -10.02
N ALA A 559 3.55 10.00 -10.07
CA ALA A 559 3.15 10.71 -8.85
C ALA A 559 1.95 10.05 -8.17
N TYR A 560 2.00 9.93 -6.84
CA TYR A 560 0.93 9.37 -6.04
C TYR A 560 0.77 10.06 -4.68
N GLU A 561 -0.40 9.86 -4.07
CA GLU A 561 -0.78 10.39 -2.75
C GLU A 561 -0.99 9.23 -1.77
N LYS A 562 -0.25 9.22 -0.65
CA LYS A 562 -0.43 8.22 0.43
C LYS A 562 -1.56 8.65 1.36
N ASP A 563 -2.34 7.68 1.82
CA ASP A 563 -3.47 7.79 2.74
C ASP A 563 -4.42 8.97 2.42
N PRO A 564 -4.91 9.06 1.17
CA PRO A 564 -5.63 10.21 0.65
C PRO A 564 -6.90 10.51 1.46
N THR A 565 -7.22 11.80 1.57
CA THR A 565 -8.45 12.29 2.18
C THR A 565 -9.40 12.87 1.12
N PHE A 566 -10.58 12.27 1.00
CA PHE A 566 -11.62 12.68 0.07
C PHE A 566 -12.69 13.51 0.77
N TRP A 567 -12.97 14.69 0.23
CA TRP A 567 -14.09 15.51 0.65
C TRP A 567 -15.35 15.06 -0.08
N VAL A 568 -16.46 14.94 0.65
CA VAL A 568 -17.63 14.21 0.15
C VAL A 568 -18.56 15.07 -0.72
N ALA A 569 -18.64 16.37 -0.46
CA ALA A 569 -19.50 17.30 -1.19
C ALA A 569 -18.75 18.60 -1.52
N ASP A 570 -19.30 19.44 -2.39
CA ASP A 570 -18.75 20.77 -2.66
C ASP A 570 -19.28 21.81 -1.66
N ARG A 571 -18.68 21.85 -0.47
CA ARG A 571 -19.03 22.82 0.59
C ARG A 571 -17.84 23.12 1.50
N ALA A 572 -17.97 24.21 2.26
CA ALA A 572 -16.95 24.66 3.21
C ALA A 572 -16.47 23.52 4.12
N ARG A 573 -15.15 23.39 4.31
CA ARG A 573 -14.51 22.26 5.02
C ARG A 573 -15.07 22.03 6.43
N ILE A 574 -15.47 23.08 7.13
CA ILE A 574 -16.05 23.01 8.47
C ILE A 574 -17.43 22.32 8.52
N HIS A 575 -18.11 22.19 7.38
CA HIS A 575 -19.40 21.49 7.23
C HIS A 575 -19.31 20.32 6.23
N ASN A 576 -18.10 19.95 5.81
CA ASN A 576 -17.89 18.93 4.79
C ASN A 576 -17.36 17.63 5.40
N PRO A 577 -18.08 16.51 5.26
CA PRO A 577 -17.56 15.21 5.64
C PRO A 577 -16.32 14.85 4.81
N SER A 578 -15.43 14.08 5.43
CA SER A 578 -14.23 13.56 4.79
C SER A 578 -14.08 12.07 5.03
N ILE A 579 -13.52 11.38 4.04
CA ILE A 579 -13.19 9.96 4.08
C ILE A 579 -11.68 9.85 3.89
N GLN A 580 -10.97 9.32 4.87
CA GLN A 580 -9.56 8.99 4.75
C GLN A 580 -9.45 7.49 4.51
N VAL A 581 -8.81 7.11 3.41
CA VAL A 581 -8.62 5.72 3.01
C VAL A 581 -7.14 5.39 3.13
N PRO A 582 -6.76 4.35 3.90
CA PRO A 582 -5.37 3.90 3.92
C PRO A 582 -4.99 3.32 2.56
N GLY A 583 -3.80 3.64 2.07
CA GLY A 583 -3.30 3.16 0.78
C GLY A 583 -2.79 4.29 -0.12
N VAL A 584 -2.91 4.10 -1.44
CA VAL A 584 -2.26 4.95 -2.44
C VAL A 584 -3.24 5.36 -3.53
N LYS A 585 -3.34 6.67 -3.79
CA LYS A 585 -4.07 7.23 -4.93
C LYS A 585 -3.12 7.63 -6.03
N VAL A 586 -3.44 7.24 -7.25
CA VAL A 586 -2.67 7.52 -8.46
C VAL A 586 -3.61 8.11 -9.50
N VAL A 587 -3.15 9.10 -10.27
CA VAL A 587 -3.86 9.57 -11.46
C VAL A 587 -2.97 9.28 -12.66
N PHE A 588 -3.48 8.49 -13.60
CA PHE A 588 -2.74 8.08 -14.79
C PHE A 588 -3.64 8.21 -16.02
N ASN A 589 -3.16 8.88 -17.07
CA ASN A 589 -3.92 9.15 -18.31
C ASN A 589 -5.33 9.72 -18.07
N GLY A 590 -5.49 10.59 -17.06
CA GLY A 590 -6.77 11.19 -16.69
C GLY A 590 -7.71 10.28 -15.89
N GLN A 591 -7.36 9.01 -15.67
CA GLN A 591 -8.10 8.07 -14.82
C GLN A 591 -7.49 8.03 -13.43
N GLY A 592 -8.34 8.17 -12.40
CA GLY A 592 -7.92 8.01 -11.01
C GLY A 592 -8.04 6.55 -10.55
N PHE A 593 -7.05 6.09 -9.78
CA PHE A 593 -7.01 4.78 -9.14
C PHE A 593 -6.79 4.96 -7.64
N LEU A 594 -7.46 4.14 -6.83
CA LEU A 594 -7.24 4.07 -5.39
C LEU A 594 -6.93 2.63 -5.01
N PHE A 595 -5.67 2.40 -4.64
CA PHE A 595 -5.16 1.12 -4.17
C PHE A 595 -5.24 1.08 -2.65
N SER A 596 -5.86 0.04 -2.08
CA SER A 596 -6.02 -0.07 -0.63
C SER A 596 -6.07 -1.53 -0.20
N ASP A 597 -5.44 -1.85 0.92
CA ASP A 597 -5.54 -3.12 1.62
C ASP A 597 -6.75 -3.17 2.58
N ALA A 598 -7.32 -2.02 2.90
CA ALA A 598 -8.50 -1.92 3.73
C ALA A 598 -9.75 -2.46 3.02
N PRO A 599 -10.61 -3.24 3.72
CA PRO A 599 -11.90 -3.67 3.19
C PRO A 599 -12.85 -2.47 3.07
N VAL A 600 -12.80 -1.78 1.93
CA VAL A 600 -13.66 -0.63 1.66
C VAL A 600 -15.13 -1.09 1.51
N PRO A 601 -16.07 -0.54 2.31
CA PRO A 601 -17.49 -0.89 2.23
C PRO A 601 -18.07 -0.70 0.82
N PRO A 602 -18.96 -1.59 0.32
CA PRO A 602 -19.51 -1.51 -1.04
C PRO A 602 -20.16 -0.18 -1.40
N ARG A 603 -20.81 0.49 -0.43
CA ARG A 603 -21.42 1.82 -0.66
C ARG A 603 -20.37 2.92 -0.87
N LEU A 604 -19.20 2.80 -0.26
CA LEU A 604 -18.07 3.70 -0.51
C LEU A 604 -17.39 3.39 -1.84
N LEU A 605 -17.38 2.14 -2.32
CA LEU A 605 -16.92 1.83 -3.69
C LEU A 605 -17.74 2.57 -4.75
N SER A 606 -19.07 2.61 -4.60
CA SER A 606 -19.93 3.40 -5.49
C SER A 606 -19.67 4.91 -5.40
N PHE A 607 -19.37 5.44 -4.20
CA PHE A 607 -18.98 6.84 -4.04
C PHE A 607 -17.68 7.16 -4.77
N PHE A 608 -16.64 6.32 -4.63
CA PHE A 608 -15.38 6.53 -5.33
C PHE A 608 -15.52 6.42 -6.84
N ALA A 609 -16.36 5.49 -7.33
CA ALA A 609 -16.67 5.37 -8.75
C ALA A 609 -17.36 6.62 -9.31
N GLU A 610 -18.30 7.23 -8.57
CA GLU A 610 -18.90 8.53 -8.93
C GLU A 610 -17.86 9.65 -9.02
N ALA A 611 -16.88 9.63 -8.12
CA ALA A 611 -15.76 10.57 -8.12
C ALA A 611 -14.71 10.28 -9.21
N GLY A 612 -14.96 9.32 -10.11
CA GLY A 612 -14.05 8.96 -11.20
C GLY A 612 -12.85 8.12 -10.75
N LEU A 613 -12.90 7.51 -9.56
CA LEU A 613 -11.84 6.66 -9.01
C LEU A 613 -12.19 5.18 -9.18
N ARG A 614 -11.25 4.42 -9.73
CA ARG A 614 -11.32 2.96 -9.79
C ARG A 614 -10.64 2.36 -8.56
N MET A 615 -11.38 1.57 -7.79
CA MET A 615 -10.87 0.90 -6.61
C MET A 615 -10.11 -0.37 -6.95
N VAL A 616 -8.92 -0.51 -6.39
CA VAL A 616 -8.08 -1.72 -6.48
C VAL A 616 -7.81 -2.20 -5.05
N VAL A 617 -8.39 -3.34 -4.69
CA VAL A 617 -8.21 -3.96 -3.37
C VAL A 617 -6.98 -4.84 -3.42
N MET A 618 -6.00 -4.53 -2.58
CA MET A 618 -4.78 -5.29 -2.41
C MET A 618 -5.04 -6.32 -1.31
N SER A 619 -5.23 -7.60 -1.67
CA SER A 619 -5.38 -8.63 -0.64
C SER A 619 -4.08 -8.69 0.18
N PRO A 620 -4.15 -8.72 1.52
CA PRO A 620 -2.98 -8.86 2.38
C PRO A 620 -2.27 -10.20 2.19
#